data_AF-A0A9X0RV68-F1
#
_entry.id   AF-A0A9X0RV68-F1
#
_cell.length_a   1.000
_cell.length_b   1.000
_cell.length_c   1.000
_cell.angle_alpha   90.00
_cell.angle_beta   90.00
_cell.angle_gamma   90.00
#
_symmetry.space_group_name_H-M   'P 1'
#
loop_
_entity.id
_entity.type
_entity.pdbx_description
1 polymer ?
#
loop_
_entity_poly.entity_id
_entity_poly.type
_entity_poly.pdbx_seq_one_letter_code
_entity_poly.pdbx_strand_id
1 'polypeptide(L)'
;MTAIVTPPTHVVLNPGLVAPKDPVTIEYDYEPASTTNAASLLKGDSVFSGGLMTLYMFMEMLSEQANGKYAAMNEASEKSRTAQQHLSAIDALIAAVSAEGDNKATGALPEAVQKYIEENKLEISGVCGFVNGEWKWTGTPGSLNQAQLNAVKGSLENVANRASDFVSSSQLQLQKIMQTYNVSVSLINSLQTMLADMNKTIAQGIR
;
A
#
# COMPACT_ATOMS: atom_id res chain seq x y z
N MET A 1 -0.49 31.63 -22.96
CA MET A 1 -1.80 31.48 -22.30
C MET A 1 -2.00 29.99 -22.03
N THR A 2 -1.78 29.59 -20.78
CA THR A 2 -1.80 28.20 -20.33
C THR A 2 -3.17 27.95 -19.72
N ALA A 3 -3.99 27.08 -20.32
CA ALA A 3 -5.30 26.73 -19.78
C ALA A 3 -5.14 25.60 -18.76
N ILE A 4 -5.49 25.93 -17.51
CA ILE A 4 -5.62 25.04 -16.36
C ILE A 4 -6.91 24.24 -16.55
N VAL A 5 -6.84 22.91 -16.55
CA VAL A 5 -8.02 22.03 -16.53
C VAL A 5 -8.17 21.49 -15.10
N THR A 6 -9.22 21.93 -14.42
CA THR A 6 -9.66 21.48 -13.10
C THR A 6 -10.37 20.11 -13.18
N PRO A 7 -10.21 19.21 -12.19
CA PRO A 7 -10.90 17.92 -12.17
C PRO A 7 -12.36 18.05 -11.67
N PRO A 8 -13.33 17.28 -12.20
CA PRO A 8 -14.71 17.35 -11.75
C PRO A 8 -14.94 16.55 -10.46
N THR A 9 -15.64 17.19 -9.54
CA THR A 9 -16.06 16.72 -8.22
C THR A 9 -17.37 15.92 -8.28
N HIS A 10 -17.47 14.90 -7.41
CA HIS A 10 -18.67 14.18 -6.95
C HIS A 10 -19.54 13.41 -7.95
N VAL A 11 -19.46 12.08 -7.89
CA VAL A 11 -20.53 11.17 -8.34
C VAL A 11 -21.60 11.13 -7.25
N VAL A 12 -22.79 11.65 -7.55
CA VAL A 12 -23.98 11.53 -6.71
C VAL A 12 -24.60 10.14 -6.93
N LEU A 13 -24.71 9.34 -5.85
CA LEU A 13 -25.38 8.04 -5.89
C LEU A 13 -26.90 8.25 -6.02
N ASN A 14 -27.50 7.67 -7.06
CA ASN A 14 -28.95 7.69 -7.30
C ASN A 14 -29.66 6.68 -6.36
N PRO A 15 -30.61 7.09 -5.50
CA PRO A 15 -31.19 6.22 -4.46
C PRO A 15 -32.32 5.30 -4.94
N GLY A 16 -32.31 4.86 -6.21
CA GLY A 16 -33.43 4.17 -6.85
C GLY A 16 -33.30 2.67 -7.15
N LEU A 17 -32.16 2.02 -6.93
CA LEU A 17 -32.06 0.57 -7.17
C LEU A 17 -32.40 -0.24 -5.91
N VAL A 18 -33.62 -0.77 -5.89
CA VAL A 18 -34.05 -1.80 -4.93
C VAL A 18 -33.20 -3.06 -5.16
N ALA A 19 -32.50 -3.52 -4.13
CA ALA A 19 -31.73 -4.75 -4.16
C ALA A 19 -32.62 -5.96 -4.52
N PRO A 20 -32.21 -6.84 -5.44
CA PRO A 20 -32.94 -8.08 -5.73
C PRO A 20 -33.02 -8.94 -4.45
N LYS A 21 -34.21 -9.48 -4.20
CA LYS A 21 -34.63 -10.06 -2.91
C LYS A 21 -34.17 -11.48 -2.61
N ASP A 22 -33.43 -12.11 -3.51
CA ASP A 22 -32.90 -13.46 -3.31
C ASP A 22 -31.41 -13.47 -3.65
N PRO A 23 -30.52 -13.94 -2.74
CA PRO A 23 -29.12 -14.10 -3.08
C PRO A 23 -29.03 -15.19 -4.16
N VAL A 24 -28.73 -14.77 -5.39
CA VAL A 24 -28.26 -15.69 -6.43
C VAL A 24 -26.93 -16.25 -5.93
N THR A 25 -26.98 -17.44 -5.35
CA THR A 25 -25.79 -18.19 -4.98
C THR A 25 -25.29 -18.80 -6.28
N ILE A 26 -24.29 -18.17 -6.88
CA ILE A 26 -23.55 -18.79 -7.98
C ILE A 26 -22.64 -19.82 -7.32
N GLU A 27 -23.09 -21.07 -7.27
CA GLU A 27 -22.30 -22.20 -6.81
C GLU A 27 -21.21 -22.45 -7.85
N TYR A 28 -19.99 -22.02 -7.56
CA TYR A 28 -18.82 -22.38 -8.35
C TYR A 28 -18.42 -23.79 -7.94
N ASP A 29 -18.81 -24.79 -8.72
CA ASP A 29 -18.38 -26.17 -8.54
C ASP A 29 -16.91 -26.28 -8.95
N TYR A 30 -16.01 -25.94 -8.02
CA TYR A 30 -14.56 -26.10 -8.18
C TYR A 30 -14.19 -27.54 -7.80
N GLU A 31 -14.24 -28.46 -8.76
CA GLU A 31 -13.44 -29.68 -8.67
C GLU A 31 -11.96 -29.30 -8.78
N PRO A 32 -11.10 -29.66 -7.81
CA PRO A 32 -9.68 -29.37 -7.91
C PRO A 32 -9.12 -30.17 -9.09
N ALA A 33 -8.83 -29.48 -10.18
CA ALA A 33 -8.21 -30.08 -11.36
C ALA A 33 -6.90 -30.76 -10.93
N SER A 34 -6.90 -32.09 -10.95
CA SER A 34 -5.68 -32.88 -10.86
C SER A 34 -4.65 -32.32 -11.85
N THR A 35 -3.40 -32.19 -11.39
CA THR A 35 -2.28 -31.51 -12.05
C THR A 35 -1.88 -32.07 -13.43
N THR A 36 -2.66 -33.00 -13.97
CA THR A 36 -2.43 -33.69 -15.25
C THR A 36 -3.12 -33.00 -16.44
N ASN A 37 -4.02 -32.02 -16.22
CA ASN A 37 -4.94 -31.58 -17.28
C ASN A 37 -5.06 -30.05 -17.54
N ALA A 38 -4.15 -29.20 -17.04
CA ALA A 38 -4.12 -27.79 -17.48
C ALA A 38 -3.90 -27.67 -19.00
N ALA A 39 -3.06 -28.54 -19.57
CA ALA A 39 -2.79 -28.60 -21.00
C ALA A 39 -3.93 -29.22 -21.84
N SER A 40 -4.85 -29.98 -21.24
CA SER A 40 -5.97 -30.62 -21.95
C SER A 40 -7.25 -29.78 -21.92
N LEU A 41 -7.42 -28.89 -20.92
CA LEU A 41 -8.41 -27.80 -20.97
C LEU A 41 -8.08 -26.78 -22.07
N LEU A 42 -6.79 -26.47 -22.26
CA LEU A 42 -6.28 -25.67 -23.39
C LEU A 42 -6.44 -26.34 -24.77
N LYS A 43 -6.76 -27.64 -24.81
CA LYS A 43 -6.74 -28.45 -26.05
C LYS A 43 -8.09 -28.55 -26.74
N GLY A 44 -9.17 -28.14 -26.08
CA GLY A 44 -10.53 -28.12 -26.64
C GLY A 44 -11.18 -26.74 -26.68
N ASP A 45 -10.64 -25.77 -25.96
CA ASP A 45 -11.19 -24.43 -25.85
C ASP A 45 -10.38 -23.46 -26.71
N SER A 46 -11.05 -22.62 -27.50
CA SER A 46 -10.41 -21.81 -28.54
C SER A 46 -9.24 -20.97 -27.99
N VAL A 47 -8.29 -20.57 -28.86
CA VAL A 47 -7.20 -19.62 -28.49
C VAL A 47 -7.70 -18.36 -27.76
N PHE A 48 -8.97 -18.02 -27.95
CA PHE A 48 -9.68 -16.96 -27.23
C PHE A 48 -9.97 -17.29 -25.77
N SER A 49 -10.40 -18.52 -25.44
CA SER A 49 -10.62 -18.95 -24.05
C SER A 49 -9.31 -18.99 -23.25
N GLY A 50 -8.24 -19.54 -23.85
CA GLY A 50 -6.90 -19.50 -23.24
C GLY A 50 -6.38 -18.07 -23.02
N GLY A 51 -6.65 -17.16 -23.96
CA GLY A 51 -6.34 -15.73 -23.81
C GLY A 51 -7.17 -15.06 -22.71
N LEU A 52 -8.47 -15.36 -22.62
CA LEU A 52 -9.37 -14.83 -21.62
C LEU A 52 -8.97 -15.27 -20.19
N MET A 53 -8.65 -16.55 -20.02
CA MET A 53 -8.16 -17.12 -18.76
C MET A 53 -6.88 -16.43 -18.28
N THR A 54 -5.95 -16.17 -19.21
CA THR A 54 -4.69 -15.47 -18.90
C THR A 54 -4.95 -14.04 -18.45
N LEU A 55 -5.85 -13.31 -19.13
CA LEU A 55 -6.23 -11.95 -18.74
C LEU A 55 -6.92 -11.91 -17.37
N TYR A 56 -7.82 -12.85 -17.08
CA TYR A 56 -8.44 -12.95 -15.75
C TYR A 56 -7.42 -13.27 -14.65
N MET A 57 -6.47 -14.17 -14.90
CA MET A 57 -5.38 -14.46 -13.96
C MET A 57 -4.49 -13.24 -13.72
N PHE A 58 -4.22 -12.42 -14.76
CA PHE A 58 -3.53 -11.14 -14.58
C PHE A 58 -4.35 -10.15 -13.77
N MET A 59 -5.67 -10.06 -13.97
CA MET A 59 -6.53 -9.19 -13.16
C MET A 59 -6.53 -9.58 -11.68
N GLU A 60 -6.62 -10.87 -11.38
CA GLU A 60 -6.56 -11.40 -10.02
C GLU A 60 -5.22 -11.07 -9.35
N MET A 61 -4.11 -11.36 -10.03
CA MET A 61 -2.77 -11.05 -9.57
C MET A 61 -2.57 -9.54 -9.32
N LEU A 62 -3.05 -8.70 -10.24
CA LEU A 62 -2.98 -7.24 -10.11
C LEU A 62 -3.81 -6.74 -8.93
N SER A 63 -4.98 -7.35 -8.68
CA SER A 63 -5.83 -7.02 -7.54
C SER A 63 -5.17 -7.41 -6.21
N GLU A 64 -4.58 -8.60 -6.13
CA GLU A 64 -3.82 -9.05 -4.95
C GLU A 64 -2.61 -8.13 -4.67
N GLN A 65 -1.83 -7.80 -5.71
CA GLN A 65 -0.72 -6.86 -5.60
C GLN A 65 -1.20 -5.47 -5.18
N ALA A 66 -2.31 -4.98 -5.73
CA ALA A 66 -2.89 -3.70 -5.34
C ALA A 66 -3.26 -3.69 -3.86
N ASN A 67 -3.99 -4.69 -3.40
CA ASN A 67 -4.42 -4.81 -2.00
C ASN A 67 -3.21 -4.82 -1.04
N GLY A 68 -2.18 -5.61 -1.35
CA GLY A 68 -0.94 -5.61 -0.58
C GLY A 68 -0.25 -4.25 -0.55
N LYS A 69 -0.19 -3.54 -1.69
CA LYS A 69 0.38 -2.19 -1.78
C LYS A 69 -0.44 -1.15 -1.03
N TYR A 70 -1.77 -1.23 -1.06
CA TYR A 70 -2.64 -0.34 -0.28
C TYR A 70 -2.44 -0.54 1.22
N ALA A 71 -2.40 -1.79 1.70
CA ALA A 71 -2.18 -2.10 3.10
C ALA A 71 -0.81 -1.56 3.58
N ALA A 72 0.25 -1.85 2.83
CA ALA A 72 1.59 -1.38 3.15
C ALA A 72 1.71 0.15 3.08
N MET A 73 1.04 0.79 2.11
CA MET A 73 1.00 2.25 1.99
C MET A 73 0.29 2.89 3.18
N ASN A 74 -0.79 2.29 3.68
CA ASN A 74 -1.49 2.78 4.86
C ASN A 74 -0.59 2.72 6.10
N GLU A 75 0.04 1.57 6.34
CA GLU A 75 0.96 1.38 7.46
C GLU A 75 2.16 2.34 7.40
N ALA A 76 2.77 2.51 6.24
CA ALA A 76 3.87 3.44 6.06
C ALA A 76 3.43 4.91 6.20
N SER A 77 2.22 5.26 5.74
CA SER A 77 1.68 6.60 5.92
C SER A 77 1.44 6.93 7.39
N GLU A 78 0.88 5.99 8.15
CA GLU A 78 0.72 6.12 9.59
C GLU A 78 2.07 6.29 10.29
N LYS A 79 3.06 5.44 9.97
CA LYS A 79 4.43 5.56 10.52
C LYS A 79 5.08 6.90 10.19
N SER A 80 4.93 7.41 8.97
CA SER A 80 5.47 8.72 8.57
C SER A 80 4.80 9.84 9.38
N ARG A 81 3.47 9.80 9.52
CA ARG A 81 2.71 10.80 10.27
C ARG A 81 3.07 10.80 11.76
N THR A 82 3.13 9.62 12.40
CA THR A 82 3.50 9.52 13.82
C THR A 82 4.94 9.96 14.05
N ALA A 83 5.87 9.56 13.18
CA ALA A 83 7.26 10.01 13.26
C ALA A 83 7.38 11.55 13.15
N GLN A 84 6.65 12.18 12.23
CA GLN A 84 6.61 13.65 12.11
C GLN A 84 6.03 14.35 13.36
N GLN A 85 5.02 13.76 13.98
CA GLN A 85 4.47 14.27 15.25
C GLN A 85 5.49 14.17 16.39
N HIS A 86 6.21 13.05 16.48
CA HIS A 86 7.27 12.85 17.46
C HIS A 86 8.48 13.77 17.23
N LEU A 87 8.84 14.02 15.96
CA LEU A 87 9.87 14.99 15.58
C LEU A 87 9.53 16.40 16.06
N SER A 88 8.28 16.83 15.85
CA SER A 88 7.80 18.12 16.32
C SER A 88 7.89 18.26 17.85
N ALA A 89 7.59 17.17 18.58
CA ALA A 89 7.71 17.14 20.04
C ALA A 89 9.16 17.19 20.52
N ILE A 90 10.08 16.51 19.82
CA ILE A 90 11.52 16.55 20.12
C ILE A 90 12.12 17.92 19.78
N ASP A 91 11.70 18.57 18.69
CA ASP A 91 12.13 19.92 18.36
C ASP A 91 11.76 20.93 19.45
N ALA A 92 10.54 20.83 20.00
CA ALA A 92 10.12 21.64 21.13
C ALA A 92 10.98 21.38 22.39
N LEU A 93 11.32 20.11 22.65
CA LEU A 93 12.17 19.74 23.78
C LEU A 93 13.61 20.24 23.60
N ILE A 94 14.19 20.09 22.41
CA ILE A 94 15.52 20.62 22.08
C ILE A 94 15.54 22.13 22.26
N ALA A 95 14.50 22.85 21.82
CA ALA A 95 14.39 24.29 21.99
C ALA A 95 14.34 24.69 23.48
N ALA A 96 13.56 23.98 24.30
CA ALA A 96 13.48 24.21 25.75
C ALA A 96 14.82 23.97 26.46
N VAL A 97 15.47 22.84 26.17
CA VAL A 97 16.80 22.49 26.74
C VAL A 97 17.88 23.47 26.27
N SER A 98 17.79 23.97 25.04
CA SER A 98 18.72 24.98 24.52
C SER A 98 18.52 26.37 25.16
N ALA A 99 17.30 26.69 25.57
CA ALA A 99 16.96 27.97 26.20
C ALA A 99 17.47 28.09 27.65
N GLU A 100 17.71 26.96 28.32
CA GLU A 100 18.27 26.93 29.68
C GLU A 100 19.75 27.35 29.74
N GLY A 101 20.44 27.39 28.58
CA GLY A 101 21.81 27.92 28.47
C GLY A 101 22.90 27.13 29.21
N ASP A 102 22.52 26.03 29.88
CA ASP A 102 23.44 25.11 30.56
C ASP A 102 23.72 23.91 29.65
N ASN A 103 25.00 23.69 29.31
CA ASN A 103 25.43 22.57 28.45
C ASN A 103 25.17 21.18 29.05
N LYS A 104 24.61 21.13 30.27
CA LYS A 104 24.18 19.94 30.99
C LYS A 104 22.66 19.81 31.11
N ALA A 105 21.87 20.75 30.57
CA ALA A 105 20.43 20.65 30.58
C ALA A 105 19.99 19.34 29.90
N THR A 106 19.20 18.55 30.63
CA THR A 106 18.72 17.25 30.18
C THR A 106 17.21 17.29 30.03
N GLY A 107 16.71 16.91 28.86
CA GLY A 107 15.28 16.78 28.59
C GLY A 107 14.82 15.34 28.76
N ALA A 108 13.63 15.17 29.33
CA ALA A 108 12.94 13.88 29.30
C ALA A 108 12.22 13.72 27.96
N LEU A 109 12.47 12.61 27.26
CA LEU A 109 11.68 12.27 26.07
C LEU A 109 10.21 12.12 26.46
N PRO A 110 9.27 12.63 25.66
CA PRO A 110 7.85 12.34 25.86
C PRO A 110 7.62 10.82 25.83
N GLU A 111 6.79 10.31 26.73
CA GLU A 111 6.50 8.88 26.87
C GLU A 111 6.04 8.23 25.55
N ALA A 112 5.26 8.97 24.76
CA ALA A 112 4.82 8.53 23.43
C ALA A 112 6.00 8.28 22.46
N VAL A 113 7.07 9.06 22.55
CA VAL A 113 8.27 8.88 21.73
C VAL A 113 9.08 7.69 22.22
N GLN A 114 9.21 7.50 23.54
CA GLN A 114 9.91 6.35 24.12
C GLN A 114 9.26 5.03 23.70
N LYS A 115 7.94 4.95 23.82
CA LYS A 115 7.16 3.79 23.37
C LYS A 115 7.32 3.54 21.87
N TYR A 116 7.31 4.60 21.05
CA TYR A 116 7.51 4.45 19.60
C TYR A 116 8.89 3.89 19.26
N ILE A 117 9.95 4.31 19.97
CA ILE A 117 11.31 3.81 19.76
C ILE A 117 11.43 2.34 20.22
N GLU A 118 10.79 1.98 21.33
CA GLU A 118 10.70 0.61 21.84
C GLU A 118 9.98 -0.34 20.88
N GLU A 119 8.80 0.03 20.43
CA GLU A 119 7.95 -0.78 19.54
C GLU A 119 8.62 -1.01 18.18
N ASN A 120 9.27 0.02 17.64
CA ASN A 120 9.98 -0.07 16.37
C ASN A 120 11.43 -0.56 16.52
N LYS A 121 11.87 -0.84 17.76
CA LYS A 121 13.23 -1.29 18.10
C LYS A 121 14.31 -0.48 17.41
N LEU A 122 14.19 0.85 17.44
CA LEU A 122 15.12 1.74 16.75
C LEU A 122 16.49 1.71 17.44
N GLU A 123 17.54 1.63 16.64
CA GLU A 123 18.91 1.78 17.09
C GLU A 123 19.33 3.24 16.92
N ILE A 124 19.66 3.89 18.03
CA ILE A 124 20.05 5.29 18.08
C ILE A 124 21.36 5.35 18.84
N SER A 125 22.44 5.63 18.11
CA SER A 125 23.79 5.69 18.68
C SER A 125 23.84 6.61 19.90
N GLY A 126 24.26 6.06 21.05
CA GLY A 126 24.39 6.79 22.32
C GLY A 126 23.09 6.98 23.12
N VAL A 127 21.95 6.41 22.69
CA VAL A 127 20.65 6.53 23.37
C VAL A 127 19.98 5.18 23.60
N CYS A 128 19.86 4.35 22.56
CA CYS A 128 19.26 3.02 22.65
C CYS A 128 19.77 2.10 21.53
N GLY A 129 19.77 0.80 21.78
CA GLY A 129 20.17 -0.17 20.76
C GLY A 129 20.22 -1.59 21.29
N PHE A 130 20.61 -2.50 20.41
CA PHE A 130 20.79 -3.90 20.80
C PHE A 130 22.13 -4.09 21.47
N VAL A 131 22.10 -4.62 22.69
CA VAL A 131 23.30 -4.95 23.45
C VAL A 131 23.09 -6.36 23.97
N ASN A 132 23.98 -7.28 23.59
CA ASN A 132 23.86 -8.71 23.87
C ASN A 132 22.56 -9.35 23.33
N GLY A 133 22.05 -8.87 22.19
CA GLY A 133 20.87 -9.45 21.53
C GLY A 133 19.53 -8.96 22.07
N GLU A 134 19.52 -8.17 23.14
CA GLU A 134 18.33 -7.54 23.70
C GLU A 134 18.34 -6.04 23.42
N TRP A 135 17.20 -5.49 23.01
CA TRP A 135 17.03 -4.06 22.81
C TRP A 135 16.94 -3.39 24.19
N LYS A 136 17.77 -2.38 24.44
CA LYS A 136 17.71 -1.60 25.67
C LYS A 136 18.07 -0.13 25.46
N TRP A 137 17.55 0.69 26.36
CA TRP A 137 18.02 2.05 26.57
C TRP A 137 19.45 2.02 27.13
N THR A 138 20.36 2.71 26.46
CA THR A 138 21.75 2.90 26.93
C THR A 138 21.91 4.25 27.63
N GLY A 139 21.09 5.25 27.28
CA GLY A 139 20.89 6.48 28.04
C GLY A 139 19.58 6.45 28.82
N THR A 140 19.51 7.16 29.95
CA THR A 140 18.26 7.30 30.72
C THR A 140 17.26 8.14 29.92
N PRO A 141 16.07 7.62 29.54
CA PRO A 141 15.10 8.34 28.72
C PRO A 141 14.61 9.66 29.33
N GLY A 142 14.69 9.76 30.66
CA GLY A 142 14.30 10.94 31.45
C GLY A 142 15.39 12.02 31.56
N SER A 143 16.62 11.78 31.09
CA SER A 143 17.72 12.74 31.21
C SER A 143 18.66 12.70 30.00
N LEU A 144 18.11 12.97 28.81
CA LEU A 144 18.92 13.03 27.59
C LEU A 144 19.48 14.43 27.37
N ASN A 145 20.77 14.50 27.03
CA ASN A 145 21.41 15.76 26.66
C ASN A 145 21.01 16.19 25.24
N GLN A 146 21.32 17.45 24.89
CA GLN A 146 20.98 18.01 23.57
C GLN A 146 21.55 17.19 22.40
N ALA A 147 22.74 16.61 22.54
CA ALA A 147 23.34 15.78 21.48
C ALA A 147 22.56 14.46 21.27
N GLN A 148 22.12 13.83 22.36
CA GLN A 148 21.29 12.63 22.35
C GLN A 148 19.90 12.91 21.78
N LEU A 149 19.28 14.04 22.13
CA LEU A 149 18.00 14.45 21.55
C LEU A 149 18.12 14.71 20.04
N ASN A 150 19.22 15.32 19.58
CA ASN A 150 19.50 15.47 18.16
C ASN A 150 19.75 14.12 17.45
N ALA A 151 20.39 13.16 18.11
CA ALA A 151 20.53 11.81 17.57
C ALA A 151 19.17 11.11 17.41
N VAL A 152 18.27 11.26 18.39
CA VAL A 152 16.90 10.73 18.30
C VAL A 152 16.13 11.41 17.18
N LYS A 153 16.22 12.73 17.08
CA LYS A 153 15.64 13.50 15.98
C LYS A 153 16.11 12.97 14.63
N GLY A 154 17.42 12.88 14.40
CA GLY A 154 17.96 12.41 13.12
C GLY A 154 17.51 10.99 12.76
N SER A 155 17.36 10.10 13.75
CA SER A 155 16.83 8.76 13.52
C SER A 155 15.36 8.78 13.11
N LEU A 156 14.51 9.56 13.79
CA LEU A 156 13.09 9.70 13.45
C LEU A 156 12.88 10.40 12.10
N GLU A 157 13.71 11.38 11.74
CA GLU A 157 13.70 12.00 10.40
C GLU A 157 13.99 10.97 9.32
N ASN A 158 14.97 10.10 9.55
CA ASN A 158 15.27 9.01 8.63
C ASN A 158 14.07 8.06 8.47
N VAL A 159 13.42 7.66 9.57
CA VAL A 159 12.21 6.84 9.52
C VAL A 159 11.08 7.54 8.76
N ALA A 160 10.81 8.81 9.07
CA ALA A 160 9.76 9.59 8.43
C ALA A 160 9.98 9.74 6.91
N ASN A 161 11.21 10.04 6.51
CA ASN A 161 11.60 10.19 5.11
C ASN A 161 11.50 8.85 4.36
N ARG A 162 12.05 7.77 4.91
CA ARG A 162 11.95 6.43 4.30
C ARG A 162 10.49 5.98 4.15
N ALA A 163 9.65 6.24 5.15
CA ALA A 163 8.24 5.93 5.10
C ALA A 163 7.51 6.78 4.03
N SER A 164 7.83 8.07 3.93
CA SER A 164 7.28 8.96 2.90
C SER A 164 7.68 8.51 1.49
N ASP A 165 8.96 8.17 1.28
CA ASP A 165 9.47 7.66 0.01
C ASP A 165 8.78 6.37 -0.40
N PHE A 166 8.54 5.48 0.57
CA PHE A 166 7.79 4.25 0.34
C PHE A 166 6.34 4.53 -0.07
N VAL A 167 5.65 5.48 0.57
CA VAL A 167 4.28 5.88 0.21
C VAL A 167 4.23 6.44 -1.21
N SER A 168 5.13 7.37 -1.56
CA SER A 168 5.20 7.95 -2.91
C SER A 168 5.49 6.89 -3.97
N SER A 169 6.43 5.97 -3.70
CA SER A 169 6.74 4.86 -4.60
C SER A 169 5.56 3.90 -4.75
N SER A 170 4.87 3.56 -3.65
CA SER A 170 3.69 2.69 -3.66
C SER A 170 2.52 3.29 -4.42
N GLN A 171 2.29 4.61 -4.28
CA GLN A 171 1.27 5.33 -5.03
C GLN A 171 1.50 5.26 -6.55
N LEU A 172 2.75 5.42 -7.01
CA LEU A 172 3.10 5.28 -8.43
C LEU A 172 2.89 3.85 -8.93
N GLN A 173 3.24 2.84 -8.13
CA GLN A 173 3.00 1.44 -8.48
C GLN A 173 1.51 1.12 -8.57
N LEU A 174 0.70 1.64 -7.64
CA LEU A 174 -0.76 1.52 -7.68
C LEU A 174 -1.37 2.16 -8.94
N GLN A 175 -0.88 3.33 -9.35
CA GLN A 175 -1.30 3.95 -10.62
C GLN A 175 -0.99 3.06 -11.82
N LYS A 176 0.20 2.42 -11.85
CA LYS A 176 0.56 1.45 -12.90
C LYS A 176 -0.36 0.23 -12.88
N ILE A 177 -0.67 -0.30 -11.69
CA ILE A 177 -1.59 -1.43 -11.54
C ILE A 177 -2.98 -1.05 -12.05
N MET A 178 -3.53 0.10 -11.67
CA MET A 178 -4.83 0.58 -12.16
C MET A 178 -4.86 0.75 -13.68
N GLN A 179 -3.81 1.34 -14.27
CA GLN A 179 -3.70 1.47 -15.73
C GLN A 179 -3.67 0.09 -16.40
N THR A 180 -2.89 -0.85 -15.87
CA THR A 180 -2.76 -2.22 -16.40
C THR A 180 -4.06 -3.01 -16.25
N TYR A 181 -4.78 -2.81 -15.14
CA TYR A 181 -6.10 -3.41 -14.90
C TYR A 181 -7.11 -2.92 -15.94
N ASN A 182 -7.19 -1.60 -16.19
CA ASN A 182 -8.07 -1.03 -17.21
C ASN A 182 -7.73 -1.53 -18.63
N VAL A 183 -6.45 -1.70 -18.95
CA VAL A 183 -6.02 -2.32 -20.22
C VAL A 183 -6.52 -3.76 -20.32
N SER A 184 -6.39 -4.54 -19.23
CA SER A 184 -6.87 -5.93 -19.19
C SER A 184 -8.39 -6.02 -19.40
N VAL A 185 -9.18 -5.12 -18.80
CA VAL A 185 -10.63 -5.03 -19.05
C VAL A 185 -10.90 -4.76 -20.53
N SER A 186 -10.20 -3.79 -21.12
CA SER A 186 -10.40 -3.44 -22.53
C SER A 186 -10.05 -4.59 -23.48
N LEU A 187 -9.02 -5.39 -23.14
CA LEU A 187 -8.65 -6.58 -23.90
C LEU A 187 -9.69 -7.69 -23.77
N ILE A 188 -10.21 -7.93 -22.56
CA ILE A 188 -11.31 -8.88 -22.31
C ILE A 188 -12.53 -8.49 -23.15
N ASN A 189 -12.94 -7.23 -23.11
CA ASN A 189 -14.08 -6.73 -23.89
C ASN A 189 -13.86 -6.90 -25.41
N SER A 190 -12.64 -6.66 -25.88
CA SER A 190 -12.27 -6.87 -27.29
C SER A 190 -12.37 -8.34 -27.71
N LEU A 191 -11.87 -9.27 -26.87
CA LEU A 191 -11.95 -10.71 -27.14
C LEU A 191 -13.39 -11.22 -27.10
N GLN A 192 -14.20 -10.74 -26.15
CA GLN A 192 -15.63 -11.08 -26.08
C GLN A 192 -16.39 -10.60 -27.31
N THR A 193 -16.10 -9.38 -27.79
CA THR A 193 -16.70 -8.85 -29.02
C THR A 193 -16.31 -9.68 -30.23
N MET A 194 -15.03 -10.03 -30.35
CA MET A 194 -14.54 -10.86 -31.46
C MET A 194 -15.17 -12.26 -31.44
N LEU A 195 -15.31 -12.88 -30.27
CA LEU A 195 -16.03 -14.15 -30.10
C LEU A 195 -17.49 -14.04 -30.54
N ALA A 196 -18.17 -12.95 -30.19
CA ALA A 196 -19.54 -12.71 -30.60
C ALA A 196 -19.68 -12.56 -32.13
N ASP A 197 -18.77 -11.82 -32.76
CA ASP A 197 -18.75 -11.62 -34.21
C ASP A 197 -18.39 -12.91 -34.97
N MET A 198 -17.46 -13.71 -34.45
CA MET A 198 -17.15 -15.02 -35.00
C MET A 198 -18.35 -15.96 -34.92
N ASN A 199 -19.03 -16.03 -33.78
CA ASN A 199 -20.24 -16.83 -33.60
C ASN A 199 -21.35 -16.37 -34.57
N LYS A 200 -21.49 -15.06 -34.78
CA LYS A 200 -22.45 -14.49 -35.73
C LYS A 200 -22.11 -14.85 -37.18
N THR A 201 -20.84 -14.82 -37.57
CA THR A 201 -20.37 -15.19 -38.91
C THR A 201 -20.62 -16.67 -39.20
N ILE A 202 -20.32 -17.56 -38.25
CA ILE A 202 -20.60 -19.00 -38.36
C ILE A 202 -22.11 -19.23 -38.48
N ALA A 203 -22.93 -18.59 -37.65
CA ALA A 203 -24.38 -18.71 -37.71
C ALA A 203 -24.98 -18.21 -39.04
N GLN A 204 -24.35 -17.21 -39.67
CA GLN A 204 -24.75 -16.72 -41.00
C GLN A 204 -24.30 -17.64 -42.14
N GLY A 205 -23.16 -18.33 -41.99
CA GLY A 205 -22.65 -19.29 -42.99
C GLY A 205 -23.32 -20.66 -42.96
N ILE A 206 -24.10 -20.98 -41.93
CA ILE A 206 -24.88 -22.24 -41.80
C ILE A 206 -26.30 -22.10 -42.42
N ARG A 207 -26.68 -20.90 -42.86
CA ARG A 207 -27.86 -20.68 -43.72
C ARG A 207 -27.52 -20.86 -45.20
#